data_AF-A0A8C4WW96-F1
#
_entry.id   AF-A0A8C4WW96-F1
#
_cell.length_a   1.000
_cell.length_b   1.000
_cell.length_c   1.000
_cell.angle_alpha   90.00
_cell.angle_beta   90.00
_cell.angle_gamma   90.00
#
_symmetry.space_group_name_H-M   'P 1'
#
loop_
_entity.id
_entity.type
_entity.pdbx_description
1 polymer ?
#
loop_
_entity_poly.entity_id
_entity_poly.type
_entity_poly.pdbx_seq_one_letter_code
_entity_poly.pdbx_strand_id
1 'polypeptide(L)'
;MKPLCGPGLLFCHEGRCLPPALLCDGTADCKDGSDEQDCVYPTRGHRPPCAPGQFSCTTGHCIPNSLVCDGKNDCGFDDLSDEADCGSPCNRSEFGCRDGPCVLYVRRCDGNTDCRDGSDETDCVCRSGWLQCPEGSCIMPDRICDGRDDCQDGVDEMICKQLPGE
;
A
#
# COMPACT_ATOMS: atom_id res chain seq x y z
N MET A 1 -8.55 -21.79 -46.35
CA MET A 1 -8.83 -20.38 -46.66
C MET A 1 -9.21 -19.71 -45.34
N LYS A 2 -8.37 -18.82 -44.79
CA LYS A 2 -8.67 -18.09 -43.54
C LYS A 2 -9.50 -16.85 -43.90
N PRO A 3 -10.76 -16.71 -43.47
CA PRO A 3 -11.49 -15.47 -43.65
C PRO A 3 -10.89 -14.39 -42.74
N LEU A 4 -10.75 -13.17 -43.27
CA LEU A 4 -10.24 -12.02 -42.52
C LEU A 4 -11.38 -11.40 -41.71
N CYS A 5 -11.42 -11.66 -40.40
CA CYS A 5 -12.08 -10.73 -39.50
C CYS A 5 -11.33 -9.39 -39.53
N GLY A 6 -12.07 -8.28 -39.39
CA GLY A 6 -11.48 -6.94 -39.34
C GLY A 6 -10.47 -6.79 -38.19
N PRO A 7 -9.60 -5.77 -38.23
CA PRO A 7 -8.61 -5.55 -37.18
C PRO A 7 -9.29 -5.46 -35.81
N GLY A 8 -8.85 -6.32 -34.88
CA GLY A 8 -9.40 -6.40 -33.52
C GLY A 8 -10.62 -7.30 -33.35
N LEU A 9 -11.04 -8.05 -34.38
CA LEU A 9 -12.12 -9.04 -34.28
C LEU A 9 -11.56 -10.47 -34.30
N LEU A 10 -12.04 -11.31 -33.38
CA LEU A 10 -11.66 -12.72 -33.26
C LEU A 10 -12.65 -13.63 -33.99
N PHE A 11 -12.15 -14.78 -34.46
CA PHE A 11 -12.88 -15.68 -35.34
C PHE A 11 -13.41 -16.90 -34.57
N CYS A 12 -14.74 -17.04 -34.46
CA CYS A 12 -15.36 -18.30 -34.08
C CYS A 12 -15.08 -19.36 -35.16
N HIS A 13 -14.94 -20.62 -34.76
CA HIS A 13 -14.69 -21.73 -35.68
C HIS A 13 -15.70 -21.79 -36.86
N GLU A 14 -16.93 -21.32 -36.62
CA GLU A 14 -18.04 -21.34 -37.57
C GLU A 14 -18.19 -20.07 -38.46
N GLY A 15 -17.20 -19.16 -38.50
CA GLY A 15 -17.24 -18.05 -39.45
C GLY A 15 -17.68 -16.69 -38.88
N ARG A 16 -18.09 -16.63 -37.61
CA ARG A 16 -18.54 -15.39 -36.94
C ARG A 16 -17.35 -14.62 -36.38
N CYS A 17 -17.39 -13.29 -36.47
CA CYS A 17 -16.40 -12.42 -35.85
C CYS A 17 -16.95 -11.82 -34.55
N LEU A 18 -16.21 -11.94 -33.45
CA LEU A 18 -16.55 -11.39 -32.14
C LEU A 18 -15.54 -10.29 -31.72
N PRO A 19 -15.98 -9.28 -30.97
CA PRO A 19 -15.08 -8.34 -30.32
C PRO A 19 -14.27 -9.05 -29.21
N PRO A 20 -13.07 -8.55 -28.85
CA PRO A 20 -12.20 -9.18 -27.86
C PRO A 20 -12.79 -9.25 -26.45
N ALA A 21 -13.79 -8.42 -26.17
CA ALA A 21 -14.49 -8.41 -24.90
C ALA A 21 -15.42 -9.62 -24.70
N LEU A 22 -15.79 -10.33 -25.79
CA LEU A 22 -16.64 -11.53 -25.77
C LEU A 22 -15.82 -12.81 -26.01
N LEU A 23 -14.52 -12.73 -25.77
CA LEU A 23 -13.66 -13.91 -25.78
C LEU A 23 -13.36 -14.24 -24.33
N CYS A 24 -13.53 -15.50 -23.93
CA CYS A 24 -13.11 -15.95 -22.62
C CYS A 24 -13.82 -15.16 -21.48
N ASP A 25 -15.05 -14.68 -21.74
CA ASP A 25 -15.84 -13.83 -20.85
C ASP A 25 -16.80 -14.63 -19.94
N GLY A 26 -16.82 -15.95 -20.12
CA GLY A 26 -17.65 -16.88 -19.35
C GLY A 26 -19.05 -17.08 -19.92
N THR A 27 -19.35 -16.47 -21.07
CA THR A 27 -20.57 -16.67 -21.85
C THR A 27 -20.22 -17.33 -23.18
N ALA A 28 -21.02 -18.29 -23.62
CA ALA A 28 -20.85 -18.86 -24.96
C ALA A 28 -21.48 -17.92 -26.01
N ASP A 29 -20.69 -16.99 -26.52
CA ASP A 29 -21.05 -16.06 -27.59
C ASP A 29 -20.84 -16.65 -28.99
N CYS A 30 -19.92 -17.61 -29.15
CA CYS A 30 -19.93 -18.50 -30.31
C CYS A 30 -21.00 -19.59 -30.11
N LYS A 31 -21.71 -19.95 -31.20
CA LYS A 31 -22.71 -21.03 -31.17
C LYS A 31 -22.12 -22.38 -30.76
N ASP A 32 -20.86 -22.61 -31.10
CA ASP A 32 -20.13 -23.81 -30.73
C ASP A 32 -19.36 -23.65 -29.41
N GLY A 33 -19.39 -22.46 -28.80
CA GLY A 33 -18.64 -22.12 -27.58
C GLY A 33 -17.12 -22.05 -27.78
N SER A 34 -16.62 -21.92 -29.03
CA SER A 34 -15.18 -21.91 -29.31
C SER A 34 -14.44 -20.73 -28.69
N ASP A 35 -15.16 -19.65 -28.42
CA ASP A 35 -14.71 -18.50 -27.65
C ASP A 35 -14.32 -18.83 -26.20
N GLU A 36 -14.75 -19.99 -25.69
CA GLU A 36 -14.50 -20.44 -24.30
C GLU A 36 -13.65 -21.73 -24.22
N GLN A 37 -13.23 -22.34 -25.34
CA GLN A 37 -12.68 -23.71 -25.37
C GLN A 37 -11.15 -23.84 -25.41
N ASP A 38 -10.41 -22.81 -25.83
CA ASP A 38 -8.93 -22.85 -25.96
C ASP A 38 -8.28 -21.59 -25.39
N CYS A 39 -8.70 -21.20 -24.19
CA CYS A 39 -8.13 -20.07 -23.47
C CYS A 39 -6.80 -20.51 -22.82
N VAL A 40 -5.71 -20.51 -23.61
CA VAL A 40 -4.35 -20.93 -23.19
C VAL A 40 -3.66 -19.89 -22.28
N TYR A 41 -4.27 -18.72 -22.06
CA TYR A 41 -3.90 -17.73 -21.04
C TYR A 41 -5.19 -17.12 -20.45
N PRO A 42 -5.23 -16.84 -19.13
CA PRO A 42 -6.27 -17.37 -18.26
C PRO A 42 -7.63 -16.69 -18.43
N THR A 43 -8.59 -17.50 -18.88
CA THR A 43 -9.99 -17.44 -18.47
C THR A 43 -10.13 -17.67 -16.98
N ARG A 44 -11.02 -16.88 -16.36
CA ARG A 44 -11.23 -16.72 -14.91
C ARG A 44 -10.01 -16.20 -14.16
N GLY A 45 -9.79 -14.88 -14.22
CA GLY A 45 -8.70 -14.26 -13.44
C GLY A 45 -8.03 -13.08 -14.12
N HIS A 46 -8.37 -12.74 -15.35
CA HIS A 46 -7.97 -11.48 -15.96
C HIS A 46 -9.00 -10.38 -15.69
N ARG A 47 -9.22 -10.07 -14.41
CA ARG A 47 -9.31 -8.66 -14.08
C ARG A 47 -7.92 -8.10 -14.37
N PRO A 48 -7.76 -7.00 -15.13
CA PRO A 48 -6.44 -6.42 -15.29
C PRO A 48 -5.81 -6.30 -13.90
N PRO A 49 -4.53 -6.68 -13.73
CA PRO A 49 -3.86 -6.47 -12.45
C PRO A 49 -4.17 -5.05 -12.02
N CYS A 50 -4.60 -4.88 -10.77
CA CYS A 50 -4.99 -3.58 -10.24
C CYS A 50 -3.92 -2.56 -10.64
N ALA A 51 -4.35 -1.36 -11.06
CA ALA A 51 -3.42 -0.35 -11.54
C ALA A 51 -2.33 -0.10 -10.47
N PRO A 52 -1.12 0.36 -10.85
CA PRO A 52 -0.10 0.72 -9.88
C PRO A 52 -0.68 1.63 -8.80
N GLY A 53 -0.55 1.23 -7.53
CA GLY A 53 -1.16 1.96 -6.41
C GLY A 53 -2.56 1.50 -6.01
N GLN A 54 -3.09 0.42 -6.58
CA GLN A 54 -4.34 -0.23 -6.14
C GLN A 54 -4.09 -1.61 -5.50
N PHE A 55 -4.98 -2.03 -4.61
CA PHE A 55 -5.01 -3.30 -3.93
C PHE A 55 -6.14 -4.17 -4.48
N SER A 56 -5.92 -5.48 -4.54
CA SER A 56 -6.90 -6.46 -5.03
C SER A 56 -7.58 -7.14 -3.85
N CYS A 57 -8.87 -6.91 -3.71
CA CYS A 57 -9.75 -7.65 -2.80
C CYS A 57 -9.82 -9.13 -3.23
N THR A 58 -10.18 -10.01 -2.30
CA THR A 58 -10.32 -11.47 -2.51
C THR A 58 -11.48 -11.79 -3.45
N THR A 59 -12.55 -11.01 -3.37
CA THR A 59 -13.68 -10.98 -4.33
C THR A 59 -13.26 -10.53 -5.73
N GLY A 60 -12.05 -10.01 -5.86
CA GLY A 60 -11.48 -9.52 -7.10
C GLY A 60 -11.72 -8.05 -7.34
N HIS A 61 -12.39 -7.28 -6.46
CA HIS A 61 -12.51 -5.82 -6.59
C HIS A 61 -11.17 -5.09 -6.33
N CYS A 62 -11.00 -3.85 -6.83
CA CYS A 62 -9.73 -3.11 -6.72
C CYS A 62 -10.06 -1.82 -6.00
N ILE A 63 -9.33 -1.55 -4.94
CA ILE A 63 -9.44 -0.32 -4.16
C ILE A 63 -8.10 0.42 -4.21
N PRO A 64 -8.07 1.75 -4.00
CA PRO A 64 -6.83 2.47 -3.77
C PRO A 64 -6.03 1.88 -2.60
N ASN A 65 -4.70 1.85 -2.67
CA ASN A 65 -3.87 1.44 -1.53
C ASN A 65 -4.06 2.30 -0.26
N SER A 66 -4.65 3.50 -0.39
CA SER A 66 -4.99 4.37 0.74
C SER A 66 -6.21 3.89 1.54
N LEU A 67 -6.95 2.92 1.01
CA LEU A 67 -8.13 2.29 1.63
C LEU A 67 -7.81 0.90 2.18
N VAL A 68 -6.53 0.52 2.17
CA VAL A 68 -6.08 -0.74 2.77
C VAL A 68 -5.65 -0.43 4.19
N CYS A 69 -6.21 -1.13 5.16
CA CYS A 69 -5.99 -0.91 6.58
C CYS A 69 -6.43 0.49 7.05
N ASP A 70 -7.55 0.98 6.52
CA ASP A 70 -8.13 2.28 6.90
C ASP A 70 -9.15 2.14 8.05
N GLY A 71 -9.41 0.91 8.51
CA GLY A 71 -10.38 0.58 9.54
C GLY A 71 -11.82 0.45 9.04
N LYS A 72 -12.05 0.47 7.72
CA LYS A 72 -13.35 0.22 7.09
C LYS A 72 -13.23 -0.94 6.13
N ASN A 73 -14.38 -1.60 5.93
CA ASN A 73 -14.51 -2.57 4.85
C ASN A 73 -14.82 -1.80 3.55
N ASP A 74 -13.79 -1.51 2.78
CA ASP A 74 -13.86 -0.92 1.45
C ASP A 74 -13.92 -1.99 0.33
N CYS A 75 -13.58 -3.25 0.62
CA CYS A 75 -13.78 -4.37 -0.30
C CYS A 75 -15.26 -4.79 -0.48
N GLY A 76 -16.11 -4.57 0.52
CA GLY A 76 -17.55 -4.84 0.51
C GLY A 76 -17.92 -6.33 0.51
N PHE A 77 -19.23 -6.64 0.46
CA PHE A 77 -19.78 -8.01 0.30
C PHE A 77 -19.14 -9.08 1.22
N ASP A 78 -18.96 -8.75 2.50
CA ASP A 78 -18.34 -9.61 3.52
C ASP A 78 -16.86 -9.97 3.24
N ASP A 79 -16.23 -9.33 2.27
CA ASP A 79 -14.79 -9.38 2.02
C ASP A 79 -14.10 -8.32 2.88
N LEU A 80 -13.25 -8.76 3.80
CA LEU A 80 -12.46 -7.89 4.70
C LEU A 80 -10.97 -7.96 4.36
N SER A 81 -10.62 -8.36 3.13
CA SER A 81 -9.23 -8.61 2.75
C SER A 81 -8.36 -7.36 2.72
N ASP A 82 -8.95 -6.18 2.55
CA ASP A 82 -8.33 -4.88 2.77
C ASP A 82 -7.93 -4.62 4.22
N GLU A 83 -8.58 -5.30 5.18
CA GLU A 83 -8.36 -5.16 6.61
C GLU A 83 -7.75 -6.43 7.27
N ALA A 84 -7.52 -7.50 6.49
CA ALA A 84 -7.18 -8.83 7.02
C ALA A 84 -5.69 -9.06 7.34
N ASP A 85 -4.78 -8.39 6.63
CA ASP A 85 -3.32 -8.55 6.78
C ASP A 85 -2.63 -7.20 7.07
N CYS A 86 -3.28 -6.40 7.92
CA CYS A 86 -2.70 -5.20 8.48
C CYS A 86 -1.73 -5.61 9.58
N GLY A 87 -0.46 -5.84 9.22
CA GLY A 87 0.64 -6.21 10.14
C GLY A 87 0.81 -5.30 11.37
N SER A 88 0.06 -4.20 11.44
CA SER A 88 -0.55 -3.63 12.65
C SER A 88 -1.84 -2.92 12.21
N PRO A 89 -2.87 -2.78 13.08
CA PRO A 89 -4.16 -2.13 12.74
C PRO A 89 -4.06 -0.61 12.49
N CYS A 90 -2.85 -0.12 12.24
CA CYS A 90 -2.52 1.29 12.18
C CYS A 90 -2.22 1.68 10.74
N ASN A 91 -2.66 2.86 10.32
CA ASN A 91 -2.38 3.38 8.99
C ASN A 91 -0.86 3.49 8.75
N ARG A 92 -0.44 3.62 7.48
CA ARG A 92 0.98 3.82 7.13
C ARG A 92 1.66 5.01 7.79
N SER A 93 0.87 5.97 8.28
CA SER A 93 1.36 7.18 8.98
C SER A 93 1.26 7.06 10.50
N GLU A 94 0.96 5.87 11.02
CA GLU A 94 0.74 5.58 12.43
C GLU A 94 1.69 4.47 12.90
N PHE A 95 2.00 4.49 14.19
CA PHE A 95 2.76 3.46 14.90
C PHE A 95 1.80 2.68 15.80
N GLY A 96 1.88 1.35 15.74
CA GLY A 96 1.11 0.47 16.61
C GLY A 96 1.76 0.31 17.97
N CYS A 97 1.08 0.78 19.01
CA CYS A 97 1.44 0.46 20.38
C CYS A 97 1.32 -1.05 20.60
N ARG A 98 2.19 -1.60 21.46
CA ARG A 98 2.14 -3.01 21.82
C ARG A 98 0.84 -3.39 22.56
N ASP A 99 0.24 -2.45 23.29
CA ASP A 99 -1.07 -2.63 23.96
C ASP A 99 -2.27 -2.49 22.99
N GLY A 100 -2.03 -2.26 21.69
CA GLY A 100 -3.04 -2.23 20.64
C GLY A 100 -3.44 -0.88 20.03
N PRO A 101 -3.46 0.28 20.74
CA PRO A 101 -3.84 1.54 20.11
C PRO A 101 -2.77 2.04 19.13
N CYS A 102 -3.17 2.93 18.22
CA CYS A 102 -2.28 3.55 17.25
C CYS A 102 -1.99 5.00 17.65
N VAL A 103 -0.75 5.44 17.45
CA VAL A 103 -0.32 6.84 17.59
C VAL A 103 0.24 7.31 16.26
N LEU A 104 0.31 8.61 16.01
CA LEU A 104 0.94 9.10 14.78
C LEU A 104 2.42 8.70 14.76
N TYR A 105 2.95 8.35 13.60
CA TYR A 105 4.35 7.94 13.47
C TYR A 105 5.32 9.03 13.94
N VAL A 106 4.93 10.31 13.84
CA VAL A 106 5.71 11.46 14.34
C VAL A 106 5.80 11.51 15.87
N ARG A 107 4.94 10.78 16.58
CA ARG A 107 4.95 10.65 18.04
C ARG A 107 5.72 9.43 18.53
N ARG A 108 6.27 8.64 17.61
CA ARG A 108 7.16 7.56 17.99
C ARG A 108 8.52 8.16 18.31
N CYS A 109 9.02 7.93 19.52
CA CYS A 109 10.30 8.43 20.01
C CYS A 109 10.33 9.96 20.03
N ASP A 110 9.22 10.61 20.41
CA ASP A 110 9.14 12.07 20.49
C ASP A 110 9.43 12.61 21.90
N GLY A 111 9.78 11.72 22.83
CA GLY A 111 10.04 12.03 24.24
C GLY A 111 8.78 11.99 25.10
N ASN A 112 7.58 11.80 24.53
CA ASN A 112 6.33 11.69 25.24
C ASN A 112 5.77 10.27 25.17
N THR A 113 5.19 9.82 26.28
CA THR A 113 4.45 8.56 26.32
C THR A 113 3.05 8.77 25.77
N ASP A 114 2.86 8.55 24.47
CA ASP A 114 1.56 8.51 23.80
C ASP A 114 0.94 7.11 23.82
N CYS A 115 1.74 6.05 23.81
CA CYS A 115 1.24 4.69 24.06
C CYS A 115 0.99 4.47 25.55
N ARG A 116 -0.12 3.81 25.89
CA ARG A 116 -0.45 3.49 27.30
C ARG A 116 0.63 2.68 28.00
N ASP A 117 1.31 1.81 27.25
CA ASP A 117 2.41 0.99 27.75
C ASP A 117 3.80 1.59 27.50
N GLY A 118 3.87 2.80 26.91
CA GLY A 118 5.12 3.48 26.55
C GLY A 118 5.90 2.82 25.43
N SER A 119 5.28 1.93 24.65
CA SER A 119 5.96 1.21 23.57
C SER A 119 6.44 2.10 22.42
N ASP A 120 5.84 3.28 22.25
CA ASP A 120 6.28 4.33 21.33
C ASP A 120 7.64 4.92 21.68
N GLU A 121 7.99 4.95 22.96
CA GLU A 121 9.26 5.50 23.48
C GLU A 121 10.30 4.40 23.80
N THR A 122 10.08 3.18 23.31
CA THR A 122 11.01 2.04 23.53
C THR A 122 11.56 1.50 22.22
N ASP A 123 12.81 1.03 22.24
CA ASP A 123 13.50 0.49 21.06
C ASP A 123 13.52 1.48 19.87
N CYS A 124 13.83 2.73 20.21
CA CYS A 124 13.90 3.84 19.28
C CYS A 124 15.10 3.71 18.34
N VAL A 125 14.82 3.23 17.12
CA VAL A 125 15.72 3.37 15.98
C VAL A 125 15.17 4.51 15.13
N CYS A 126 15.84 5.66 15.19
CA CYS A 126 15.44 6.83 14.42
C CYS A 126 15.51 6.52 12.91
N ARG A 127 14.57 7.09 12.16
CA ARG A 127 14.53 6.96 10.71
C ARG A 127 15.84 7.50 10.11
N SER A 128 16.30 6.91 9.01
CA SER A 128 17.48 7.40 8.29
C SER A 128 17.35 8.90 7.98
N GLY A 129 18.32 9.69 8.45
CA GLY A 129 18.34 11.16 8.31
C GLY A 129 17.81 11.93 9.53
N TRP A 130 17.19 11.26 10.51
CA TRP A 130 16.77 11.86 11.78
C TRP A 130 17.92 11.75 12.79
N LEU A 131 18.04 12.74 13.67
CA LEU A 131 19.03 12.72 14.74
C LEU A 131 18.46 12.01 15.97
N GLN A 132 19.22 11.10 16.56
CA GLN A 132 18.88 10.46 17.83
C GLN A 132 19.55 11.24 18.97
N CYS A 133 18.75 11.83 19.85
CA CYS A 133 19.27 12.45 21.06
C CYS A 133 19.74 11.38 22.07
N PRO A 134 20.66 11.69 23.00
CA PRO A 134 21.14 10.73 23.99
C PRO A 134 20.06 10.21 24.95
N GLU A 135 19.00 10.97 25.17
CA GLU A 135 17.81 10.56 25.92
C GLU A 135 16.93 9.55 25.15
N GLY A 136 17.13 9.39 23.84
CA GLY A 136 16.43 8.43 23.00
C GLY A 136 15.39 9.02 22.03
N SER A 137 15.06 10.31 22.15
CA SER A 137 14.16 11.02 21.24
C SER A 137 14.76 11.17 19.84
N CYS A 138 13.90 11.28 18.82
CA CYS A 138 14.27 11.42 17.42
C CYS A 138 13.86 12.79 16.87
N ILE A 139 14.84 13.55 16.40
CA ILE A 139 14.64 14.90 15.87
C ILE A 139 14.52 14.83 14.35
N MET A 140 13.50 15.52 13.82
CA MET A 140 13.26 15.63 12.38
C MET A 140 14.41 16.36 11.69
N PRO A 141 14.72 16.03 10.41
CA PRO A 141 15.82 16.66 9.69
C PRO A 141 15.75 18.19 9.61
N ASP A 142 14.54 18.77 9.54
CA ASP A 142 14.34 20.21 9.49
C ASP A 142 14.56 20.92 10.82
N ARG A 143 14.61 20.16 11.92
CA ARG A 143 14.80 20.61 13.29
C ARG A 143 16.22 20.38 13.80
N ILE A 144 17.08 19.78 12.96
CA ILE A 144 18.50 19.68 13.25
C ILE A 144 19.15 21.01 12.89
N CYS A 145 19.67 21.73 13.89
CA CYS A 145 20.34 23.02 13.71
C CYS A 145 19.40 24.15 13.23
N ASP A 146 18.16 24.15 13.75
CA ASP A 146 17.16 25.17 13.45
C ASP A 146 17.26 26.40 14.40
N GLY A 147 18.22 26.37 15.33
CA GLY A 147 18.46 27.41 16.33
C GLY A 147 17.65 27.23 17.60
N ARG A 148 17.02 26.07 17.82
CA ARG A 148 16.27 25.72 19.02
C ARG A 148 16.82 24.43 19.60
N ASP A 149 16.91 24.36 20.92
CA ASP A 149 17.32 23.12 21.59
C ASP A 149 16.15 22.14 21.57
N ASP A 150 16.15 21.21 20.61
CA ASP A 150 15.14 20.17 20.49
C ASP A 150 15.54 18.86 21.18
N CYS A 151 16.83 18.62 21.42
CA CYS A 151 17.29 17.62 22.39
C CYS A 151 17.41 18.24 23.80
N GLN A 152 17.24 17.41 24.84
CA GLN A 152 17.35 17.87 26.24
C GLN A 152 18.74 18.42 26.58
N ASP A 153 19.78 17.92 25.90
CA ASP A 153 21.16 18.37 26.02
C ASP A 153 21.59 19.35 24.91
N GLY A 154 20.67 19.70 24.00
CA GLY A 154 20.91 20.58 22.86
C GLY A 154 21.90 20.01 21.83
N VAL A 155 22.12 18.69 21.78
CA VAL A 155 23.11 18.08 20.87
C VAL A 155 22.80 18.38 19.40
N ASP A 156 21.52 18.53 19.08
CA ASP A 156 21.00 18.91 17.77
C ASP A 156 21.53 20.27 17.30
N GLU A 157 21.79 21.20 18.21
CA GLU A 157 22.38 22.50 17.90
C GLU A 157 23.91 22.52 18.04
N MET A 158 24.47 21.62 18.85
CA MET A 158 25.91 21.52 19.06
C MET A 158 26.63 20.83 17.90
N ILE A 159 26.00 19.85 17.25
CA ILE A 159 26.62 19.08 16.17
C ILE A 159 26.94 19.95 14.95
N CYS A 160 26.12 20.97 14.67
CA CYS A 160 26.43 21.94 13.62
C CYS A 160 27.50 22.96 14.01
N LYS A 161 27.62 23.26 15.31
CA LYS A 161 28.70 24.12 15.82
C LYS A 161 30.07 23.43 15.78
N GLN A 162 30.11 22.11 15.52
CA GLN A 162 31.34 21.34 15.31
C GLN A 162 31.78 21.26 13.84
N LEU A 163 31.14 21.99 12.91
CA LEU A 163 31.72 22.26 11.60
C LEU A 163 32.64 23.49 11.69
N PRO A 164 33.97 23.34 11.73
CA PRO A 164 34.86 24.45 11.48
C PRO A 164 34.80 24.80 9.99
N GLY A 165 34.36 26.02 9.66
CA GLY A 165 34.56 26.54 8.32
C GLY A 165 33.83 27.84 8.05
N GLU A 166 34.42 28.97 8.44
CA GLU A 166 34.89 30.04 7.53
C GLU A 166 35.69 31.10 8.30
#